data_AF-A0A0S8FWY6-F1
#
_entry.id   AF-A0A0S8FWY6-F1
#
_cell.length_a   1.000
_cell.length_b   1.000
_cell.length_c   1.000
_cell.angle_alpha   90.00
_cell.angle_beta   90.00
_cell.angle_gamma   90.00
#
_symmetry.space_group_name_H-M   'P 1'
#
loop_
_entity.id
_entity.type
_entity.pdbx_description
1 polymer ?
#
loop_
_entity_poly.entity_id
_entity_poly.type
_entity_poly.pdbx_seq_one_letter_code
_entity_poly.pdbx_strand_id
1 'polypeptide(L)' 'MILYAQDDFPRGDTTGEYCRYCTHGDGSLKSFDDVVDTMTSFFEKTQVLNTNAARRTALAVLAKNPAWRERVASREKE' A
#
# COMPACT_ATOMS: atom_id res chain seq x y z
N MET A 1 7.06 -3.40 -3.21
CA MET A 1 6.47 -4.19 -4.31
C MET A 1 6.87 -3.43 -5.57
N ILE A 2 7.77 -3.99 -6.38
CA ILE A 2 8.17 -3.35 -7.64
C ILE A 2 7.06 -3.69 -8.64
N LEU A 3 6.41 -2.67 -9.18
CA LEU A 3 5.27 -2.78 -10.09
C LEU A 3 5.84 -3.06 -11.49
N TYR A 4 5.49 -4.19 -12.10
CA TYR A 4 6.01 -4.61 -13.40
C TYR A 4 4.94 -4.63 -14.51
N ALA A 5 3.64 -4.52 -14.18
CA ALA A 5 2.55 -4.58 -15.15
C ALA A 5 1.79 -3.25 -15.28
N GLN A 6 1.35 -2.89 -16.49
CA GLN A 6 0.59 -1.65 -16.75
C GLN A 6 -0.71 -1.54 -15.93
N ASP A 7 -1.34 -2.68 -15.60
CA ASP A 7 -2.56 -2.75 -14.80
C ASP A 7 -2.35 -2.40 -13.32
N ASP A 8 -1.09 -2.37 -12.86
CA ASP A 8 -0.72 -1.94 -11.51
C ASP A 8 -0.83 -0.41 -11.34
N PHE A 9 -0.92 0.33 -12.45
CA PHE A 9 -0.96 1.78 -12.49
C PHE A 9 -2.40 2.31 -12.65
N PRO A 10 -2.80 3.34 -11.90
CA PRO A 10 -4.10 3.97 -12.10
C PRO A 10 -4.15 4.59 -13.50
N ARG A 11 -5.11 4.13 -14.32
CA ARG A 11 -5.33 4.55 -15.73
C ARG A 11 -4.18 4.22 -16.70
N GLY A 12 -3.33 3.24 -16.41
CA GLY A 12 -2.19 2.89 -17.28
C GLY A 12 -1.06 3.94 -17.27
N ASP A 13 -1.10 4.88 -16.33
CA ASP A 13 -0.09 5.91 -16.18
C ASP A 13 1.11 5.40 -15.36
N THR A 14 2.11 4.89 -16.07
CA THR A 14 3.36 4.38 -15.50
C THR A 14 4.25 5.46 -14.88
N THR A 15 3.86 6.74 -14.94
CA THR A 15 4.58 7.85 -14.30
C THR A 15 4.15 8.09 -12.86
N GLY A 16 3.05 7.47 -12.41
CA GLY A 16 2.57 7.58 -11.04
C GLY A 16 3.53 6.92 -10.05
N GLU A 17 4.06 7.70 -9.10
CA GLU A 17 4.91 7.20 -8.01
C GLU A 17 4.17 6.24 -7.04
N TYR A 18 2.85 6.14 -7.15
CA TYR A 18 1.97 5.44 -6.21
C TYR A 18 0.91 4.59 -6.94
N CYS A 19 0.65 3.37 -6.44
CA CYS A 19 -0.29 2.46 -7.11
C CYS A 19 -1.74 2.94 -7.02
N ARG A 20 -2.62 2.40 -7.87
CA ARG A 20 -4.05 2.76 -7.93
C ARG A 20 -4.83 2.56 -6.62
N TYR A 21 -4.29 1.74 -5.71
CA TYR A 21 -4.87 1.47 -4.40
C TYR A 21 -4.39 2.46 -3.34
N CYS A 22 -3.30 3.20 -3.60
CA CYS A 22 -2.76 4.25 -2.74
C CYS A 22 -3.34 5.63 -3.05
N THR A 23 -3.99 5.81 -4.20
CA THR A 23 -4.55 7.08 -4.64
C THR A 23 -6.08 7.04 -4.70
N HIS A 24 -6.72 8.18 -4.50
CA HIS A 24 -8.11 8.41 -4.87
C HIS A 24 -8.25 8.49 -6.40
N GLY A 25 -9.47 8.44 -6.91
CA GLY A 25 -9.75 8.50 -8.36
C GLY A 25 -9.29 9.81 -9.03
N ASP A 26 -9.07 10.85 -8.23
CA ASP A 26 -8.52 12.15 -8.63
C ASP A 26 -6.98 12.19 -8.63
N GLY A 27 -6.30 11.15 -8.16
CA GLY A 27 -4.84 11.06 -8.06
C GLY A 27 -4.24 11.52 -6.73
N SER A 28 -5.04 12.05 -5.79
CA SER A 28 -4.58 12.39 -4.45
C SER A 28 -4.26 11.15 -3.62
N LEU A 29 -3.28 11.22 -2.71
CA LEU A 29 -2.97 10.08 -1.83
C LEU A 29 -4.07 9.87 -0.79
N LYS A 30 -4.47 8.61 -0.60
CA LYS A 30 -5.34 8.19 0.50
C LYS A 30 -4.65 8.38 1.85
N SER A 31 -5.41 8.40 2.93
CA SER A 31 -4.81 8.44 4.26
C SER A 31 -3.97 7.17 4.52
N PHE A 32 -2.94 7.28 5.37
CA PHE A 32 -2.08 6.13 5.66
C PHE A 32 -2.86 4.95 6.24
N ASP A 33 -3.84 5.20 7.12
CA ASP A 33 -4.67 4.15 7.70
C ASP A 33 -5.58 3.49 6.66
N ASP A 34 -6.20 4.26 5.76
CA ASP A 34 -7.00 3.71 4.66
C ASP A 34 -6.17 2.81 3.74
N VAL A 35 -4.91 3.20 3.48
CA VAL A 35 -3.98 2.42 2.66
C VAL A 35 -3.56 1.14 3.36
N VAL A 36 -3.27 1.20 4.67
CA VAL A 36 -2.95 0.01 5.47
C VAL A 36 -4.12 -0.97 5.48
N ASP A 37 -5.35 -0.50 5.68
CA ASP A 37 -6.53 -1.36 5.71
C ASP A 37 -6.82 -1.98 4.34
N THR A 38 -6.76 -1.17 3.28
CA THR A 38 -6.92 -1.65 1.89
C THR A 38 -5.89 -2.73 1.56
N MET A 39 -4.62 -2.48 1.89
CA MET A 39 -3.51 -3.42 1.69
C MET A 39 -3.66 -4.68 2.53
N THR A 40 -4.13 -4.55 3.77
CA THR A 40 -4.39 -5.68 4.67
C THR A 40 -5.46 -6.59 4.07
N SER A 41 -6.61 -6.04 3.70
CA SER A 41 -7.67 -6.82 3.04
C SER A 41 -7.25 -7.42 1.70
N PHE A 42 -6.37 -6.74 0.95
CA PHE A 42 -5.80 -7.30 -0.27
C PHE A 42 -4.97 -8.55 0.02
N PHE A 43 -4.09 -8.51 1.02
CA PHE A 43 -3.26 -9.67 1.39
C PHE A 43 -4.05 -10.80 2.06
N GLU A 44 -5.09 -10.49 2.84
CA GLU A 44 -6.02 -11.51 3.33
C GLU A 44 -6.64 -12.30 2.18
N LYS A 45 -7.11 -11.60 1.13
CA LYS A 45 -7.80 -12.24 0.00
C LYS A 45 -6.86 -12.94 -0.98
N THR A 46 -5.69 -12.35 -1.24
CA THR A 46 -4.78 -12.84 -2.29
C THR A 46 -3.74 -13.82 -1.79
N GLN A 47 -3.28 -13.66 -0.54
CA GLN A 47 -2.24 -14.51 0.07
C GLN A 47 -2.81 -15.43 1.16
N VAL A 48 -4.14 -15.39 1.38
CA VAL A 48 -4.85 -16.21 2.38
C VAL A 48 -4.19 -16.09 3.76
N LEU A 49 -3.72 -14.88 4.08
CA LEU A 49 -3.12 -14.56 5.35
C LEU A 49 -4.20 -14.22 6.38
N ASN A 50 -3.95 -14.55 7.64
CA ASN A 50 -4.76 -13.99 8.73
C ASN A 50 -4.51 -12.48 8.86
N THR A 51 -5.46 -11.76 9.46
CA THR A 51 -5.44 -10.29 9.57
C THR A 51 -4.15 -9.74 10.14
N ASN A 52 -3.56 -10.38 11.15
CA ASN A 52 -2.31 -9.93 11.77
C ASN A 52 -1.11 -10.08 10.82
N ALA A 53 -1.01 -11.22 10.14
CA ALA A 53 0.04 -11.47 9.15
C ALA A 53 -0.13 -10.56 7.92
N ALA A 54 -1.37 -10.36 7.46
CA ALA A 54 -1.71 -9.46 6.37
C ALA A 54 -1.36 -8.01 6.70
N ARG A 55 -1.69 -7.53 7.91
CA ARG A 55 -1.38 -6.17 8.36
C ARG A 55 0.12 -5.92 8.50
N ARG A 56 0.87 -6.87 9.05
CA ARG A 56 2.34 -6.79 9.10
C ARG A 56 2.95 -6.75 7.71
N THR A 57 2.42 -7.56 6.79
CA THR A 57 2.85 -7.56 5.38
C THR A 57 2.53 -6.23 4.70
N ALA A 58 1.35 -5.66 4.95
CA ALA A 58 0.97 -4.32 4.47
C ALA A 58 1.95 -3.25 4.95
N LEU A 59 2.24 -3.19 6.24
CA LEU A 59 3.20 -2.25 6.81
C LEU A 59 4.61 -2.44 6.25
N ALA A 60 5.09 -3.68 6.12
CA ALA A 60 6.40 -3.98 5.56
C ALA A 60 6.53 -3.57 4.07
N VAL A 61 5.44 -3.67 3.31
CA VAL A 61 5.42 -3.19 1.92
C VAL A 61 5.38 -1.66 1.86
N LEU A 62 4.57 -1.02 2.72
CA LEU A 62 4.47 0.44 2.80
C LEU A 62 5.76 1.09 3.31
N ALA A 63 6.52 0.44 4.20
CA ALA A 63 7.83 0.92 4.65
C ALA A 63 8.84 1.12 3.52
N LYS A 64 8.69 0.35 2.43
CA LYS A 64 9.54 0.47 1.24
C LYS A 64 9.15 1.66 0.35
N ASN A 65 7.96 2.24 0.56
CA ASN A 65 7.48 3.39 -0.18
C ASN A 65 7.92 4.71 0.52
N PRO A 66 8.56 5.66 -0.19
CA PRO A 66 9.01 6.93 0.39
C PRO A 66 7.92 7.74 1.10
N ALA A 67 6.68 7.75 0.58
CA ALA A 67 5.58 8.53 1.17
C ALA A 67 5.10 8.00 2.53
N TRP A 68 5.38 6.73 2.83
CA TRP A 68 4.84 6.03 4.00
C TRP A 68 5.92 5.57 4.99
N ARG A 69 7.18 5.53 4.58
CA ARG A 69 8.31 5.05 5.39
C ARG A 69 8.37 5.68 6.77
N GLU A 70 8.27 7.00 6.86
CA GLU A 70 8.36 7.71 8.15
C GLU A 70 7.19 7.37 9.09
N ARG A 71 5.99 7.20 8.52
CA ARG A 71 4.78 6.83 9.30
C ARG A 71 4.82 5.38 9.78
N VAL A 72 5.45 4.48 9.03
CA VAL A 72 5.67 3.10 9.51
C VAL A 72 6.70 3.10 10.63
N ALA A 73 7.82 3.81 10.46
CA ALA A 73 8.88 3.90 11.47
C ALA A 73 8.42 4.55 12.78
N SER A 74 7.44 5.45 12.75
CA SER A 74 6.86 6.01 13.98
C SER A 74 5.99 5.01 14.75
N ARG A 75 5.38 4.02 14.07
CA ARG A 75 4.50 3.01 14.68
C ARG A 75 5.22 1.76 15.20
N GLU A 76 6.47 1.53 14.81
CA GLU A 76 7.30 0.46 15.38
C GLU A 76 7.96 0.86 16.72
N LYS A 77 7.88 2.15 17.09
CA LYS A 77 8.43 2.69 18.34
C LYS A 77 7.40 2.76 19.48
N GLU A 78 6.17 2.35 19.22
CA GLU A 78 5.04 2.35 20.16
C GLU A 78 4.67 0.91 20.53
#